data_AF-A0A4W5Q6V0-F1
#
_entry.id   AF-A0A4W5Q6V0-F1
#
_cell.length_a   1.000
_cell.length_b   1.000
_cell.length_c   1.000
_cell.angle_alpha   90.00
_cell.angle_beta   90.00
_cell.angle_gamma   90.00
#
_symmetry.space_group_name_H-M   'P 1'
#
loop_
_entity.id
_entity.type
_entity.pdbx_description
1 polymer ?
#
loop_
_entity_poly.entity_id
_entity_poly.type
_entity_poly.pdbx_seq_one_letter_code
_entity_poly.pdbx_strand_id
1 'polypeptide(L)'
;MLLMAVSVASIFAESSIYFREQFEDGDAWKSRWVESKHKSDYGKFVLTAGKFYGDVENDKGLQTSQDARFYSASSRFESVSNKDQPLVIQFTVKHEQNIDCGGGYINQSG
;
A
#
# COMPACT_ATOMS: atom_id res chain seq x y z
N MET A 1 -18.80 19.78 -34.55
CA MET A 1 -18.95 20.45 -33.24
C MET A 1 -19.15 19.48 -32.08
N LEU A 2 -19.96 18.43 -32.20
CA LEU A 2 -20.13 17.43 -31.12
C LEU A 2 -18.83 16.68 -30.76
N LEU A 3 -18.01 16.33 -31.76
CA LEU A 3 -16.74 15.63 -31.57
C LEU A 3 -15.71 16.47 -30.78
N MET A 4 -15.62 17.78 -31.02
CA MET A 4 -14.72 18.66 -30.25
C MET A 4 -15.17 18.81 -28.78
N ALA A 5 -16.49 18.85 -28.52
CA ALA A 5 -17.01 18.96 -27.15
C ALA A 5 -16.71 17.71 -26.31
N VAL A 6 -16.74 16.52 -26.92
CA VAL A 6 -16.36 15.26 -26.26
C VAL A 6 -14.86 15.23 -25.96
N SER A 7 -14.00 15.68 -26.88
CA SER A 7 -12.55 15.76 -26.65
C SER A 7 -12.16 16.69 -25.50
N VAL A 8 -12.89 17.80 -25.31
CA VAL A 8 -12.61 18.77 -24.25
C VAL A 8 -13.07 18.27 -22.87
N ALA A 9 -14.17 17.52 -22.79
CA ALA A 9 -14.66 16.95 -21.54
C ALA A 9 -13.69 15.92 -20.91
N SER A 10 -12.92 15.20 -21.73
CA SER A 10 -11.94 14.21 -21.27
C SER A 10 -10.73 14.82 -20.54
N ILE A 11 -10.49 16.12 -20.68
CA ILE A 11 -9.33 16.80 -20.07
C ILE A 11 -9.58 17.10 -18.59
N PHE A 12 -10.84 17.12 -18.13
CA PHE A 12 -11.20 17.49 -16.76
C PHE A 12 -11.27 16.33 -15.77
N ALA A 13 -11.01 15.09 -16.21
CA ALA A 13 -10.98 13.92 -15.35
C ALA A 13 -9.54 13.60 -14.91
N GLU A 14 -8.89 14.55 -14.23
CA GLU A 14 -7.55 14.34 -13.67
C GLU A 14 -7.67 13.70 -12.28
N SER A 15 -7.15 12.49 -12.11
CA SER A 15 -7.16 11.79 -10.82
C SER A 15 -5.91 12.15 -10.01
N SER A 16 -6.09 12.69 -8.81
CA SER A 16 -4.99 12.94 -7.88
C SER A 16 -4.52 11.63 -7.22
N ILE A 17 -3.23 11.32 -7.33
CA ILE A 17 -2.60 10.20 -6.62
C ILE A 17 -1.89 10.75 -5.40
N TYR A 18 -2.47 10.54 -4.22
CA TYR A 18 -1.93 11.06 -2.96
C TYR A 18 -0.88 10.13 -2.32
N PHE A 19 -1.00 8.82 -2.55
CA PHE A 19 -0.03 7.83 -2.09
C PHE A 19 -0.01 6.66 -3.05
N ARG A 20 1.20 6.22 -3.42
CA ARG A 20 1.42 5.01 -4.23
C ARG A 20 2.69 4.35 -3.74
N GLU A 21 2.58 3.07 -3.43
CA GLU A 21 3.71 2.22 -3.06
C GLU A 21 3.59 0.89 -3.80
N GLN A 22 4.64 0.50 -4.50
CA GLN A 22 4.73 -0.75 -5.26
C GLN A 22 6.02 -1.53 -4.95
N PHE A 23 6.90 -0.99 -4.09
CA PHE A 23 8.12 -1.65 -3.64
C PHE A 23 9.09 -2.09 -4.76
N GLU A 24 9.06 -1.40 -5.90
CA GLU A 24 9.85 -1.69 -7.09
C GLU A 24 11.32 -1.23 -6.96
N ASP A 25 11.65 -0.46 -5.93
CA ASP A 25 12.93 0.22 -5.73
C ASP A 25 13.84 -0.45 -4.70
N GLY A 26 13.72 -1.78 -4.57
CA GLY A 26 14.55 -2.59 -3.69
C GLY A 26 14.41 -2.14 -2.23
N ASP A 27 15.51 -1.90 -1.53
CA ASP A 27 15.51 -1.58 -0.09
C ASP A 27 15.08 -0.14 0.26
N ALA A 28 14.81 0.72 -0.73
CA ALA A 28 14.48 2.11 -0.51
C ALA A 28 13.15 2.32 0.26
N TRP A 29 12.24 1.34 0.25
CA TRP A 29 11.03 1.35 1.09
C TRP A 29 11.32 1.56 2.59
N LYS A 30 12.48 1.10 3.09
CA LYS A 30 12.90 1.27 4.49
C LYS A 30 13.06 2.75 4.89
N SER A 31 13.22 3.64 3.92
CA SER A 31 13.25 5.09 4.16
C SER A 31 11.85 5.72 4.23
N ARG A 32 10.85 5.10 3.60
CA ARG A 32 9.47 5.58 3.52
C ARG A 32 8.57 5.00 4.61
N TRP A 33 8.90 3.80 5.09
CA TRP A 33 8.12 3.06 6.08
C TRP A 33 8.82 3.07 7.43
N VAL A 34 8.07 3.38 8.48
CA VAL A 34 8.56 3.47 9.85
C VAL A 34 7.86 2.42 10.71
N GLU A 35 8.64 1.58 11.38
CA GLU A 35 8.13 0.63 12.37
C GLU A 35 7.82 1.35 13.69
N SER A 36 6.68 1.03 14.29
CA SER A 36 6.30 1.58 15.60
C SER A 36 7.26 1.11 16.69
N LYS A 37 7.57 2.02 17.62
CA LYS A 37 8.37 1.73 18.82
C LYS A 37 7.52 1.59 20.09
N HIS A 38 6.19 1.56 19.95
CA HIS A 38 5.28 1.47 21.09
C HIS A 38 5.43 0.16 21.88
N LYS A 39 5.77 -0.94 21.20
CA LYS A 39 6.16 -2.22 21.81
C LYS A 39 7.53 -2.61 21.27
N SER A 40 8.32 -3.28 22.11
CA SER A 40 9.65 -3.78 21.73
C SER A 40 9.60 -5.08 20.92
N ASP A 41 8.44 -5.74 20.89
CA ASP A 41 8.29 -7.12 20.43
C ASP A 41 7.43 -7.24 19.16
N TYR A 42 7.29 -6.14 18.43
CA TYR A 42 6.66 -6.14 17.11
C TYR A 42 7.42 -7.05 16.12
N GLY A 43 6.66 -7.74 15.28
CA GLY A 43 7.19 -8.53 14.19
C GLY A 43 7.83 -7.67 13.10
N LYS A 44 8.72 -8.27 12.32
CA LYS A 44 9.45 -7.60 11.24
C LYS A 44 8.83 -7.84 9.88
N PHE A 45 8.67 -6.78 9.10
CA PHE A 45 8.32 -6.90 7.69
C PHE A 45 9.57 -7.20 6.86
N VAL A 46 9.41 -8.06 5.86
CA VAL A 46 10.44 -8.37 4.87
C VAL A 46 9.90 -8.09 3.47
N LEU A 47 10.76 -7.59 2.58
CA LEU A 47 10.41 -7.37 1.19
C LEU A 47 10.63 -8.67 0.40
N THR A 48 9.57 -9.20 -0.19
CA THR A 48 9.63 -10.46 -0.93
C THR A 48 8.38 -10.67 -1.80
N ALA A 49 8.52 -11.44 -2.87
CA ALA A 49 7.40 -11.90 -3.70
C ALA A 49 6.75 -13.20 -3.17
N GLY A 50 7.36 -13.82 -2.14
CA GLY A 50 6.92 -15.09 -1.57
C GLY A 50 7.41 -16.31 -2.37
N LYS A 51 6.79 -17.47 -2.12
CA LYS A 51 7.14 -18.77 -2.73
C LYS A 51 6.63 -18.93 -4.16
N PHE A 52 5.53 -18.27 -4.50
CA PHE A 52 4.95 -18.28 -5.84
C PHE A 52 4.52 -16.89 -6.25
N TYR A 53 4.78 -16.49 -7.49
CA TYR A 53 4.53 -15.15 -8.00
C TYR A 53 4.23 -15.23 -9.49
N GLY A 54 3.52 -14.22 -10.02
CA GLY A 54 3.39 -14.01 -11.45
C GLY A 54 4.66 -13.36 -12.01
N ASP A 55 5.17 -12.34 -11.32
CA ASP A 55 6.40 -11.63 -11.65
C ASP A 55 7.20 -11.35 -10.38
N VAL A 56 8.44 -11.84 -10.33
CA VAL A 56 9.28 -11.78 -9.12
C VAL A 56 9.62 -10.36 -8.67
N GLU A 57 9.66 -9.40 -9.59
CA GLU A 57 10.01 -8.01 -9.29
C GLU A 57 8.76 -7.20 -8.96
N ASN A 58 7.69 -7.35 -9.75
CA ASN A 58 6.46 -6.58 -9.59
C ASN A 58 5.56 -7.10 -8.44
N ASP A 59 5.69 -8.37 -8.04
CA ASP A 59 4.90 -8.94 -6.94
C ASP A 59 5.59 -8.82 -5.58
N LYS A 60 6.72 -8.10 -5.49
CA LYS A 60 7.35 -7.82 -4.20
C LYS A 60 6.44 -6.94 -3.35
N GLY A 61 6.32 -7.30 -2.08
CA GLY A 61 5.60 -6.51 -1.10
C GLY A 61 6.08 -6.80 0.32
N LEU A 62 5.46 -6.14 1.30
CA LEU A 62 5.74 -6.38 2.70
C LEU A 62 5.07 -7.68 3.17
N GLN A 63 5.89 -8.68 3.50
CA GLN A 63 5.44 -9.92 4.11
C GLN A 63 5.75 -9.92 5.61
N THR A 64 4.81 -10.43 6.41
CA THR A 64 5.04 -10.74 7.82
C THR A 64 5.96 -11.96 7.96
N SER A 65 7.05 -11.84 8.72
CA SER A 65 8.11 -12.86 8.78
C SER A 65 8.08 -13.78 10.01
N GLN A 66 7.23 -13.47 10.98
CA GLN A 66 7.18 -14.10 12.30
C GLN A 66 5.74 -14.41 12.73
N ASP A 67 5.52 -15.64 13.19
CA ASP A 67 4.21 -16.12 13.64
C ASP A 67 3.82 -15.51 15.00
N ALA A 68 2.51 -15.38 15.23
CA ALA A 68 1.93 -14.89 16.49
C ALA A 68 2.50 -13.55 16.98
N ARG A 69 2.88 -12.66 16.06
CA ARG A 69 3.36 -11.31 16.35
C ARG A 69 2.37 -10.25 15.90
N PHE A 70 2.31 -9.17 16.66
CA PHE A 70 1.70 -7.93 16.19
C PHE A 70 2.66 -7.22 15.23
N TYR A 71 2.11 -6.55 14.24
CA TYR A 71 2.88 -5.77 13.27
C TYR A 71 2.37 -4.33 13.27
N SER A 72 3.30 -3.40 13.13
CA SER A 72 2.97 -1.99 13.06
C SER A 72 4.04 -1.25 12.28
N ALA A 73 3.73 -0.94 11.02
CA ALA A 73 4.51 -0.07 10.18
C ALA A 73 3.57 0.95 9.53
N SER A 74 4.05 2.17 9.32
CA SER A 74 3.29 3.22 8.65
C SER A 74 4.19 3.97 7.68
N SER A 75 3.59 4.48 6.60
CA SER A 75 4.25 5.40 5.68
C SER A 75 3.46 6.71 5.65
N ARG A 76 4.18 7.82 5.67
CA ARG A 76 3.58 9.16 5.65
C ARG A 76 3.46 9.64 4.21
N PHE A 77 2.34 10.28 3.90
CA PHE A 77 2.11 11.03 2.68
C PHE A 77 1.65 12.45 3.02
N GLU A 78 1.50 13.29 2.00
CA GLU A 78 1.02 14.66 2.19
C GLU A 78 -0.40 14.64 2.77
N SER A 79 -0.63 15.50 3.77
CA SER A 79 -1.95 15.61 4.40
C SER A 79 -2.95 16.16 3.38
N VAL A 80 -4.02 15.41 3.13
CA VAL A 80 -5.05 15.74 2.14
C VAL A 80 -6.42 15.70 2.80
N SER A 81 -7.34 16.54 2.31
CA SER A 81 -8.75 16.48 2.69
C SER A 81 -9.56 15.96 1.51
N ASN A 82 -10.39 14.95 1.73
CA ASN A 82 -11.34 14.46 0.74
C ASN A 82 -12.73 15.09 0.90
N LYS A 83 -12.83 16.25 1.56
CA LYS A 83 -14.12 16.94 1.70
C LYS A 83 -14.66 17.26 0.30
N ASP A 84 -15.91 16.87 0.06
CA ASP A 84 -16.61 17.03 -1.22
C ASP A 84 -15.96 16.28 -2.42
N GLN A 85 -15.05 15.34 -2.15
CA GLN A 85 -14.36 14.52 -3.15
C GLN A 85 -14.39 13.03 -2.77
N PRO A 86 -14.53 12.10 -3.73
CA PRO A 86 -14.42 10.67 -3.43
C PRO A 86 -12.99 10.31 -3.02
N LEU A 87 -12.86 9.52 -1.95
CA LEU A 87 -11.59 8.92 -1.54
C LEU A 87 -11.56 7.46 -1.96
N VAL A 88 -10.53 7.06 -2.71
CA VAL A 88 -10.29 5.68 -3.09
C VAL A 88 -9.03 5.19 -2.38
N ILE A 89 -9.16 4.06 -1.69
CA ILE A 89 -8.05 3.37 -1.05
C ILE A 89 -7.99 1.97 -1.64
N GLN A 90 -6.85 1.64 -2.25
CA GLN A 90 -6.65 0.36 -2.90
C GLN A 90 -5.32 -0.24 -2.45
N PHE A 91 -5.37 -1.53 -2.11
CA PHE A 91 -4.21 -2.32 -1.75
C PHE A 91 -4.50 -3.79 -2.09
N THR A 92 -3.44 -4.58 -2.28
CA THR A 92 -3.55 -6.01 -2.56
C THR A 92 -3.03 -6.78 -1.35
N VAL A 93 -3.76 -7.83 -0.96
CA VAL A 93 -3.35 -8.74 0.12
C VAL A 93 -3.28 -10.15 -0.42
N LYS A 94 -2.17 -10.82 -0.14
CA LYS A 94 -1.95 -12.22 -0.47
C LYS A 94 -1.64 -13.00 0.81
N HIS A 95 -2.57 -13.85 1.23
CA HIS A 95 -2.34 -14.84 2.28
C HIS A 95 -1.69 -16.08 1.67
N GLU A 96 -0.37 -16.00 1.43
CA GLU A 96 0.41 -17.12 0.89
C GLU A 96 0.48 -18.30 1.88
N GLN A 97 0.56 -17.97 3.17
CA GLN A 97 0.44 -18.95 4.23
C GLN A 97 -1.05 -19.25 4.41
N ASN A 98 -1.41 -20.52 4.60
CA ASN A 98 -2.77 -20.90 5.00
C ASN A 98 -3.03 -20.34 6.40
N ILE A 99 -3.49 -19.09 6.46
CA ILE A 99 -3.58 -18.34 7.70
C ILE A 99 -4.78 -18.86 8.51
N ASP A 100 -4.52 -19.31 9.72
CA ASP A 100 -5.58 -19.77 10.62
C ASP A 100 -6.27 -18.58 11.32
N CYS A 101 -5.51 -17.52 11.62
CA CYS A 101 -6.01 -16.29 12.24
C CYS A 101 -5.04 -15.12 12.00
N GLY A 102 -5.50 -14.04 11.36
CA GLY A 102 -4.73 -12.80 11.19
C GLY A 102 -5.47 -11.74 10.39
N GLY A 103 -5.10 -10.48 10.59
CA GLY A 103 -5.73 -9.33 9.92
C GLY A 103 -4.94 -8.87 8.69
N GLY A 104 -5.65 -8.58 7.60
CA GLY A 104 -5.09 -8.02 6.36
C GLY A 104 -5.74 -6.68 6.00
N TYR A 105 -5.81 -5.76 6.96
CA TYR A 105 -6.43 -4.44 6.77
C TYR A 105 -5.40 -3.32 6.96
N ILE A 106 -5.67 -2.18 6.35
CA ILE A 106 -4.90 -0.94 6.51
C ILE A 106 -5.69 0.04 7.38
N ASN A 107 -4.98 0.93 8.07
CA ASN A 107 -5.58 2.02 8.84
C ASN A 107 -5.02 3.36 8.33
N GLN A 108 -5.88 4.36 8.19
CA GLN A 108 -5.48 5.73 7.88
C GLN A 108 -5.48 6.57 9.15
N SER A 109 -4.36 7.24 9.42
CA SER A 109 -4.23 8.22 10.51
C SER A 109 -4.32 9.63 9.95
N GLY A 110 -5.18 10.47 10.55
CA GLY A 110 -5.31 11.90 10.27
C GLY A 110 -4.34 12.78 11.05
#